data_AF-A0A523DQK3-F1
#
_entry.id   AF-A0A523DQK3-F1
#
_cell.length_a   1.000
_cell.length_b   1.000
_cell.length_c   1.000
_cell.angle_alpha   90.00
_cell.angle_beta   90.00
_cell.angle_gamma   90.00
#
_symmetry.space_group_name_H-M   'P 1'
#
loop_
_entity.id
_entity.type
_entity.pdbx_description
1 polymer ?
#
loop_
_entity_poly.entity_id
_entity_poly.type
_entity_poly.pdbx_seq_one_letter_code
_entity_poly.pdbx_strand_id
1 'polypeptide(L)'
;MKARSVFLVVLAVLLFQPVISGVQEEALWEAARGGDLATIKRLHEAGMDLNVRTSYGATALSYACDREQVEVVRYLVKSGAEVNVKDDFYDFTPLGWALFKKNVEIMKILMAAGAEGTGQVLTAGVEKNDAELVALALKSHEIDSDDVARALDKAREAGGGEEIIALLEKADVKPVEREEVSVTAELLETYVGAYKNADIGMTIDVRHEEGKMVAQATGQPAIGLRPLSETEFEAVDVPDIKMSFSGSAGVIGMLVLQQGGQTLNFKRVVEQAQADPEANREGSAAEVPAAESVEIVRLQARNWPGFRGLQASGVADGQGVPAVWNVETGENVRWKTPIPGVGNSSPIIWEDRIFVTTAISTAGNDTLRTGNYGDVDSVEDDSEHIFRIYGLSLSTGEIVWERTVARRVPGAKRHMKSTQANSTPVTDGKRVVALFGTVGLLVAYDLDGKPLWKTDIGTLDAGWFYDRSYGWGHASSPVIYDDLVIVQADVYADSFIAAYRLSDGKQAWKTTREPIPSWGTPTVYVGE
;
A
#
# COMPACT_ATOMS: atom_id res chain seq x y z
N MET A 1 -9.12 42.52 61.38
CA MET A 1 -8.01 41.59 61.70
C MET A 1 -8.45 40.19 61.25
N LYS A 2 -7.69 39.58 60.32
CA LYS A 2 -7.69 38.18 59.87
C LYS A 2 -8.97 37.56 59.28
N ALA A 3 -8.93 37.31 57.95
CA ALA A 3 -9.28 36.04 57.28
C ALA A 3 -9.65 36.26 55.79
N ARG A 4 -8.65 36.44 54.92
CA ARG A 4 -8.81 36.32 53.44
C ARG A 4 -7.44 36.03 52.80
N SER A 5 -6.94 34.79 52.85
CA SER A 5 -5.79 34.33 52.04
C SER A 5 -5.57 32.82 52.13
N VAL A 6 -6.55 31.96 51.84
CA VAL A 6 -6.28 30.54 51.52
C VAL A 6 -7.43 29.97 50.68
N PHE A 7 -7.56 30.31 49.39
CA PHE A 7 -8.41 29.52 48.48
C PHE A 7 -8.09 29.69 46.97
N LEU A 8 -6.96 30.30 46.60
CA LEU A 8 -6.66 30.62 45.19
C LEU A 8 -5.35 30.05 44.65
N VAL A 9 -4.83 28.95 45.22
CA VAL A 9 -3.59 28.31 44.76
C VAL A 9 -3.76 26.83 44.34
N VAL A 10 -4.93 26.23 44.56
CA VAL A 10 -5.16 24.80 44.20
C VAL A 10 -5.80 24.61 42.81
N LEU A 11 -6.33 25.66 42.16
CA LEU A 11 -7.06 25.52 40.89
C LEU A 11 -6.21 25.72 39.63
N ALA A 12 -4.94 26.18 39.74
CA ALA A 12 -4.08 26.45 38.58
C ALA A 12 -3.13 25.29 38.20
N VAL A 13 -3.08 24.21 38.99
CA VAL A 13 -2.20 23.05 38.72
C VAL A 13 -2.90 21.95 37.89
N LEU A 14 -4.22 22.03 37.69
CA LEU A 14 -5.00 21.00 37.00
C LEU A 14 -5.24 21.25 35.50
N LEU A 15 -4.89 22.42 34.96
CA LEU A 15 -5.13 22.78 33.55
C LEU A 15 -3.89 22.64 32.63
N PHE A 16 -2.76 22.13 33.16
CA PHE A 16 -1.50 21.95 32.41
C PHE A 16 -1.06 20.48 32.26
N GLN A 17 -1.91 19.52 32.65
CA GLN A 17 -1.57 18.09 32.63
C GLN A 17 -1.60 17.42 31.24
N PRO A 18 -2.53 17.72 30.30
CA PRO A 18 -2.65 16.91 29.07
C PRO A 18 -1.51 17.10 28.07
N VAL A 19 -0.83 18.26 28.08
CA VAL A 19 0.34 18.50 27.22
C VAL A 19 1.57 17.76 27.74
N ILE A 20 1.67 17.55 29.06
CA ILE A 20 2.79 16.83 29.68
C ILE A 20 2.62 15.32 29.50
N SER A 21 1.40 14.78 29.56
CA SER A 21 1.15 13.35 29.36
C SER A 21 1.50 12.89 27.94
N GLY A 22 1.03 13.59 26.90
CA GLY A 22 1.32 13.22 25.51
C GLY A 22 2.82 13.27 25.15
N VAL A 23 3.59 14.18 25.75
CA VAL A 23 5.05 14.25 25.55
C VAL A 23 5.77 13.05 26.18
N GLN A 24 5.28 12.56 27.33
CA GLN A 24 5.88 11.40 27.98
C GLN A 24 5.48 10.08 27.32
N GLU A 25 4.27 9.99 26.77
CA GLU A 25 3.81 8.85 25.95
C GLU A 25 4.65 8.72 24.68
N GLU A 26 4.85 9.82 23.93
CA GLU A 26 5.73 9.83 22.76
C GLU A 26 7.16 9.42 23.14
N ALA A 27 7.68 9.93 24.26
CA ALA A 27 9.01 9.57 24.75
C ALA A 27 9.13 8.07 25.10
N LEU A 28 8.07 7.43 25.58
CA LEU A 28 8.05 5.99 25.85
C LEU A 28 8.17 5.19 24.54
N TRP A 29 7.38 5.53 23.52
CA TRP A 29 7.40 4.84 22.23
C TRP A 29 8.73 5.04 21.50
N GLU A 30 9.27 6.27 21.49
CA GLU A 30 10.60 6.57 20.94
C GLU A 30 11.70 5.79 21.65
N ALA A 31 11.68 5.73 22.99
CA ALA A 31 12.65 4.97 23.75
C ALA A 31 12.56 3.47 23.46
N ALA A 32 11.33 2.93 23.33
CA ALA A 32 11.12 1.53 22.97
C ALA A 32 11.62 1.21 21.55
N ARG A 33 11.34 2.10 20.59
CA ARG A 33 11.82 2.00 19.19
C ARG A 33 13.36 2.04 19.12
N GLY A 34 13.97 2.96 19.85
CA GLY A 34 15.42 3.20 19.87
C GLY A 34 16.23 2.25 20.75
N GLY A 35 15.57 1.39 21.54
CA GLY A 35 16.27 0.49 22.47
C GLY A 35 16.74 1.20 23.76
N ASP A 36 16.27 2.40 24.06
CA ASP A 36 16.64 3.17 25.25
C ASP A 36 15.93 2.65 26.50
N LEU A 37 16.41 1.50 26.98
CA LEU A 37 15.92 0.85 28.19
C LEU A 37 16.03 1.75 29.44
N ALA A 38 17.00 2.67 29.50
CA ALA A 38 17.18 3.55 30.64
C ALA A 38 16.03 4.56 30.74
N THR A 39 15.62 5.15 29.62
CA THR A 39 14.46 6.05 29.58
C THR A 39 13.17 5.30 29.89
N ILE A 40 12.96 4.10 29.34
CA ILE A 40 11.75 3.30 29.63
C ILE A 40 11.64 3.00 31.12
N LYS A 41 12.74 2.56 31.75
CA LYS A 41 12.78 2.30 33.20
C LYS A 41 12.42 3.53 34.00
N ARG A 42 13.02 4.69 33.67
CA ARG A 42 12.75 5.96 34.36
C ARG A 42 11.29 6.39 34.22
N LEU A 43 10.70 6.24 33.02
CA LEU A 43 9.28 6.57 32.78
C LEU A 43 8.36 5.64 33.56
N HIS A 44 8.65 4.34 33.54
CA HIS A 44 7.89 3.34 34.28
C HIS A 44 7.97 3.57 35.80
N GLU A 45 9.15 3.85 36.34
CA GLU A 45 9.36 4.19 37.76
C GLU A 45 8.62 5.49 38.17
N ALA A 46 8.39 6.40 37.22
CA ALA A 46 7.58 7.60 37.42
C ALA A 46 6.06 7.34 37.34
N GLY A 47 5.64 6.09 37.13
CA GLY A 47 4.24 5.68 37.06
C GLY A 47 3.62 5.74 35.67
N MET A 48 4.43 5.84 34.61
CA MET A 48 3.93 5.74 33.23
C MET A 48 3.35 4.35 32.97
N ASP A 49 2.14 4.31 32.39
CA ASP A 49 1.54 3.07 31.90
C ASP A 49 2.27 2.60 30.63
N LEU A 50 2.74 1.35 30.64
CA LEU A 50 3.48 0.77 29.52
C LEU A 50 2.57 0.34 28.35
N ASN A 51 1.25 0.29 28.59
CA ASN A 51 0.24 -0.13 27.62
C ASN A 51 -0.43 1.04 26.90
N VAL A 52 0.05 2.27 27.09
CA VAL A 52 -0.46 3.43 26.37
C VAL A 52 -0.30 3.21 24.86
N ARG A 53 -1.43 3.34 24.16
CA ARG A 53 -1.54 3.10 22.72
C ARG A 53 -1.34 4.39 21.95
N THR A 54 -0.63 4.31 20.83
CA THR A 54 -0.58 5.39 19.85
C THR A 54 -1.95 5.63 19.23
N SER A 55 -2.08 6.67 18.41
CA SER A 55 -3.26 6.88 17.56
C SER A 55 -3.54 5.73 16.57
N TYR A 56 -2.63 4.77 16.43
CA TYR A 56 -2.78 3.57 15.59
C TYR A 56 -2.85 2.29 16.41
N GLY A 57 -3.15 2.40 17.71
CA GLY A 57 -3.34 1.24 18.56
C GLY A 57 -2.06 0.48 18.94
N ALA A 58 -0.89 0.88 18.44
CA ALA A 58 0.40 0.25 18.76
C ALA A 58 0.89 0.64 20.16
N THR A 59 1.68 -0.24 20.79
CA THR A 59 2.26 -0.02 22.13
C THR A 59 3.78 0.10 22.07
N ALA A 60 4.40 0.46 23.20
CA ALA A 60 5.85 0.38 23.36
C ALA A 60 6.40 -1.01 23.03
N LEU A 61 5.67 -2.08 23.41
CA LEU A 61 6.06 -3.45 23.10
C LEU A 61 6.01 -3.73 21.59
N SER A 62 4.99 -3.25 20.89
CA SER A 62 4.90 -3.36 19.43
C SER A 62 6.13 -2.75 18.74
N TYR A 63 6.53 -1.53 19.13
CA TYR A 63 7.72 -0.87 18.57
C TYR A 63 9.03 -1.59 18.89
N ALA A 64 9.19 -2.08 20.12
CA ALA A 64 10.37 -2.85 20.50
C ALA A 64 10.48 -4.16 19.70
N CYS A 65 9.36 -4.81 19.39
CA CYS A 65 9.31 -6.00 18.54
C CYS A 65 9.62 -5.69 17.08
N ASP A 66 9.03 -4.64 16.50
CA ASP A 66 9.31 -4.21 15.11
C ASP A 66 10.78 -3.83 14.88
N ARG A 67 11.43 -3.24 15.90
CA ARG A 67 12.83 -2.80 15.86
C ARG A 67 13.81 -3.81 16.48
N GLU A 68 13.34 -5.01 16.78
CA GLU A 68 14.16 -6.11 17.27
C GLU A 68 14.94 -5.79 18.57
N GLN A 69 14.39 -4.91 19.42
CA GLN A 69 15.02 -4.43 20.65
C GLN A 69 14.85 -5.42 21.81
N VAL A 70 15.58 -6.54 21.75
CA VAL A 70 15.39 -7.70 22.63
C VAL A 70 15.41 -7.35 24.13
N GLU A 71 16.34 -6.51 24.59
CA GLU A 71 16.43 -6.14 26.01
C GLU A 71 15.28 -5.25 26.47
N VAL A 72 14.75 -4.42 25.58
CA VAL A 72 13.53 -3.65 25.85
C VAL A 72 12.32 -4.57 25.89
N VAL A 73 12.17 -5.49 24.92
CA VAL A 73 11.08 -6.49 24.92
C VAL A 73 11.09 -7.27 26.23
N ARG A 74 12.24 -7.81 26.64
CA ARG A 74 12.39 -8.52 27.93
C ARG A 74 11.89 -7.69 29.11
N TYR A 75 12.29 -6.43 29.18
CA TYR A 75 11.91 -5.56 30.28
C TYR A 75 10.41 -5.25 30.27
N LEU A 76 9.85 -4.88 29.11
CA LEU A 76 8.43 -4.54 28.97
C LEU A 76 7.54 -5.73 29.34
N VAL A 77 7.84 -6.91 28.80
CA VAL A 77 7.12 -8.16 29.12
C VAL A 77 7.22 -8.49 30.62
N LYS A 78 8.43 -8.43 31.21
CA LYS A 78 8.62 -8.66 32.65
C LYS A 78 7.89 -7.63 33.51
N SER A 79 7.67 -6.44 32.97
CA SER A 79 6.99 -5.33 33.63
C SER A 79 5.47 -5.35 33.46
N GLY A 80 4.91 -6.38 32.80
CA GLY A 80 3.46 -6.54 32.65
C GLY A 80 2.85 -5.82 31.44
N ALA A 81 3.66 -5.50 30.42
CA ALA A 81 3.11 -5.03 29.14
C ALA A 81 2.21 -6.10 28.51
N GLU A 82 1.08 -5.68 27.96
CA GLU A 82 0.10 -6.56 27.30
C GLU A 82 0.68 -7.12 25.99
N VAL A 83 0.76 -8.45 25.88
CA VAL A 83 1.48 -9.13 24.79
C VAL A 83 0.65 -9.38 23.53
N ASN A 84 -0.69 -9.24 23.62
CA ASN A 84 -1.65 -9.55 22.56
C ASN A 84 -2.35 -8.30 21.99
N VAL A 85 -1.85 -7.10 22.30
CA VAL A 85 -2.43 -5.85 21.76
C VAL A 85 -2.18 -5.78 20.26
N LYS A 86 -3.25 -5.70 19.49
CA LYS A 86 -3.17 -5.47 18.05
C LYS A 86 -3.03 -3.97 17.75
N ASP A 87 -2.17 -3.65 16.79
CA ASP A 87 -2.20 -2.33 16.16
C ASP A 87 -3.31 -2.25 15.12
N ASP A 88 -3.84 -1.04 14.92
CA ASP A 88 -5.03 -0.81 14.10
C ASP A 88 -4.70 -0.77 12.60
N PHE A 89 -3.41 -0.74 12.22
CA PHE A 89 -3.00 -0.58 10.82
C PHE A 89 -2.70 -1.91 10.12
N TYR A 90 -1.87 -2.76 10.72
CA TYR A 90 -1.51 -4.08 10.18
C TYR A 90 -2.28 -5.21 10.84
N ASP A 91 -3.08 -4.92 11.88
CA ASP A 91 -3.71 -5.92 12.74
C ASP A 91 -2.69 -6.85 13.41
N PHE A 92 -1.44 -6.39 13.57
CA PHE A 92 -0.35 -7.18 14.13
C PHE A 92 -0.30 -7.05 15.66
N THR A 93 -0.12 -8.18 16.33
CA THR A 93 0.33 -8.24 17.73
C THR A 93 1.84 -8.04 17.81
N PRO A 94 2.43 -7.79 19.00
CA PRO A 94 3.87 -7.91 19.21
C PRO A 94 4.48 -9.20 18.63
N LEU A 95 3.78 -10.34 18.73
CA LEU A 95 4.25 -11.60 18.14
C LEU A 95 4.18 -11.57 16.61
N GLY A 96 3.13 -10.97 16.03
CA GLY A 96 3.03 -10.73 14.59
C GLY A 96 4.20 -9.92 14.04
N TRP A 97 4.61 -8.86 14.73
CA TRP A 97 5.81 -8.09 14.40
C TRP A 97 7.09 -8.92 14.49
N ALA A 98 7.27 -9.70 15.56
CA ALA A 98 8.42 -10.58 15.71
C ALA A 98 8.51 -11.62 14.58
N LEU A 99 7.37 -12.20 14.18
CA LEU A 99 7.23 -13.13 13.05
C LEU A 99 7.61 -12.46 11.72
N PHE A 100 7.10 -11.27 11.46
CA PHE A 100 7.42 -10.49 10.26
C PHE A 100 8.93 -10.20 10.16
N LYS A 101 9.57 -9.82 11.27
CA LYS A 101 11.02 -9.60 11.36
C LYS A 101 11.83 -10.89 11.41
N LYS A 102 11.16 -12.03 11.60
CA LYS A 102 11.79 -13.34 11.77
C LYS A 102 12.75 -13.38 12.96
N ASN A 103 12.50 -12.63 14.03
CA ASN A 103 13.35 -12.60 15.22
C ASN A 103 12.94 -13.69 16.22
N VAL A 104 13.68 -14.81 16.23
CA VAL A 104 13.38 -16.00 17.05
C VAL A 104 13.40 -15.71 18.54
N GLU A 105 14.37 -14.90 19.00
CA GLU A 105 14.52 -14.65 20.42
C GLU A 105 13.34 -13.87 20.99
N ILE A 106 12.84 -12.88 20.24
CA ILE A 106 11.63 -12.13 20.61
C ILE A 106 10.40 -13.04 20.59
N MET A 107 10.27 -13.93 19.60
CA MET A 107 9.18 -14.93 19.59
C MET A 107 9.19 -15.78 20.86
N LYS A 108 10.37 -16.26 21.29
CA LYS A 108 10.50 -17.07 22.52
C LYS A 108 10.08 -16.29 23.76
N ILE A 109 10.52 -15.03 23.90
CA ILE A 109 10.13 -14.16 25.02
C ILE A 109 8.61 -13.97 25.07
N LEU A 110 7.99 -13.67 23.92
CA LEU A 110 6.56 -13.39 23.84
C LEU A 110 5.71 -14.65 24.08
N MET A 111 6.09 -15.81 23.51
CA MET A 111 5.40 -17.07 23.78
C MET A 111 5.48 -17.48 25.25
N ALA A 112 6.63 -17.28 25.90
CA ALA A 112 6.77 -17.53 27.33
C ALA A 112 5.87 -16.62 28.18
N ALA A 113 5.42 -15.50 27.64
CA ALA A 113 4.51 -14.56 28.27
C ALA A 113 3.04 -14.74 27.85
N GLY A 114 2.70 -15.80 27.11
CA GLY A 114 1.32 -16.11 26.72
C GLY A 114 0.85 -15.38 25.47
N ALA A 115 1.76 -15.05 24.55
CA ALA A 115 1.36 -14.49 23.26
C ALA A 115 0.53 -15.49 22.42
N GLU A 116 -0.55 -15.00 21.83
CA GLU A 116 -1.45 -15.74 20.95
C GLU A 116 -1.00 -15.71 19.48
N GLY A 117 -1.49 -16.63 18.65
CA GLY A 117 -1.15 -16.75 17.23
C GLY A 117 0.01 -17.72 16.95
N THR A 118 0.09 -18.80 17.73
CA THR A 118 1.29 -19.67 17.77
C THR A 118 1.45 -20.60 16.57
N GLY A 119 0.43 -20.78 15.72
CA GLY A 119 0.50 -21.63 14.52
C GLY A 119 1.58 -21.19 13.52
N GLN A 120 1.75 -19.88 13.34
CA GLN A 120 2.83 -19.34 12.49
C GLN A 120 4.21 -19.55 13.12
N VAL A 121 4.30 -19.54 14.46
CA VAL A 121 5.54 -19.81 15.18
C VAL A 121 5.96 -21.27 15.03
N LEU A 122 5.01 -22.21 15.08
CA LEU A 122 5.28 -23.64 14.84
C LEU A 122 5.93 -23.84 13.46
N THR A 123 5.35 -23.21 12.44
CA THR A 123 5.88 -23.28 11.06
C THR A 123 7.28 -22.66 10.97
N ALA A 124 7.49 -21.48 11.57
CA ALA A 124 8.78 -20.80 11.57
C ALA A 124 9.87 -21.61 12.30
N GLY A 125 9.51 -22.31 13.39
CA GLY A 125 10.41 -23.20 14.13
C GLY A 125 10.89 -24.38 13.28
N VAL A 126 9.98 -25.01 12.53
CA VAL A 126 10.31 -26.08 11.60
C VAL A 126 11.25 -25.58 10.49
N GLU A 127 10.91 -24.47 9.83
CA GLU A 127 11.73 -23.90 8.75
C GLU A 127 13.16 -23.55 9.18
N LYS A 128 13.32 -23.10 10.43
CA LYS A 128 14.61 -22.71 11.01
C LYS A 128 15.35 -23.85 11.70
N ASN A 129 14.74 -25.04 11.76
CA ASN A 129 15.23 -26.17 12.52
C ASN A 129 15.49 -25.82 14.02
N ASP A 130 14.60 -25.04 14.64
CA ASP A 130 14.67 -24.65 16.06
C ASP A 130 13.68 -25.49 16.89
N ALA A 131 14.20 -26.56 17.49
CA ALA A 131 13.42 -27.49 18.32
C ALA A 131 12.81 -26.82 19.57
N GLU A 132 13.48 -25.82 20.14
CA GLU A 132 12.96 -25.09 21.30
C GLU A 132 11.76 -24.24 20.91
N LEU A 133 11.83 -23.55 19.76
CA LEU A 133 10.72 -22.75 19.26
C LEU A 133 9.51 -23.62 18.91
N VAL A 134 9.73 -24.78 18.28
CA VAL A 134 8.69 -25.78 18.02
C VAL A 134 8.07 -26.26 19.33
N ALA A 135 8.89 -26.65 20.31
CA ALA A 135 8.41 -27.12 21.61
C ALA A 135 7.62 -26.05 22.38
N LEU A 136 7.98 -24.77 22.25
CA LEU A 136 7.22 -23.67 22.83
C LEU A 136 5.86 -23.48 22.12
N ALA A 137 5.83 -23.51 20.80
CA ALA A 137 4.58 -23.39 20.04
C ALA A 137 3.60 -24.52 20.37
N LEU A 138 4.09 -25.77 20.49
CA LEU A 138 3.28 -26.94 20.84
C LEU A 138 2.68 -26.91 22.26
N LYS A 139 3.19 -26.06 23.15
CA LYS A 139 2.57 -25.86 24.49
C LYS A 139 1.32 -25.00 24.44
N SER A 140 1.10 -24.29 23.33
CA SER A 140 -0.09 -23.47 23.15
C SER A 140 -1.32 -24.34 22.98
N HIS A 141 -2.45 -23.84 23.49
CA HIS A 141 -3.75 -24.48 23.33
C HIS A 141 -4.38 -24.20 21.95
N GLU A 142 -3.74 -23.37 21.12
CA GLU A 142 -4.17 -23.04 19.77
C GLU A 142 -3.74 -24.07 18.72
N ILE A 143 -2.70 -24.87 18.99
CA ILE A 143 -2.18 -25.84 18.03
C ILE A 143 -3.04 -27.09 18.03
N ASP A 144 -3.55 -27.47 16.86
CA ASP A 144 -4.35 -28.67 16.67
C ASP A 144 -3.62 -29.78 15.91
N SER A 145 -4.31 -30.91 15.69
CA SER A 145 -3.76 -32.06 14.96
C SER A 145 -3.39 -31.76 13.50
N ASP A 146 -4.10 -30.85 12.84
CA ASP A 146 -3.85 -30.50 11.43
C ASP A 146 -2.62 -29.59 11.33
N ASP A 147 -2.42 -28.67 12.28
CA ASP A 147 -1.20 -27.89 12.42
C ASP A 147 0.04 -28.77 12.58
N VAL A 148 -0.05 -29.78 13.45
CA VAL A 148 1.04 -30.75 13.67
C VAL A 148 1.31 -31.58 12.42
N ALA A 149 0.27 -32.04 11.73
CA ALA A 149 0.42 -32.80 10.48
C ALA A 149 1.14 -31.97 9.40
N ARG A 150 0.71 -30.72 9.17
CA ARG A 150 1.37 -29.82 8.22
C ARG A 150 2.82 -29.52 8.61
N ALA A 151 3.09 -29.34 9.91
CA ALA A 151 4.44 -29.14 10.41
C ALA A 151 5.33 -30.37 10.18
N LEU A 152 4.80 -31.59 10.32
CA LEU A 152 5.51 -32.84 10.05
C LEU A 152 5.90 -32.98 8.58
N ASP A 153 4.96 -32.74 7.68
CA ASP A 153 5.21 -32.84 6.24
C ASP A 153 6.29 -31.83 5.82
N LYS A 154 6.17 -30.59 6.30
CA LYS A 154 7.18 -29.55 6.06
C LYS A 154 8.54 -29.88 6.66
N ALA A 155 8.59 -30.47 7.86
CA ALA A 155 9.84 -30.90 8.47
C ALA A 155 10.54 -31.98 7.64
N ARG A 156 9.77 -32.94 7.10
CA ARG A 156 10.30 -34.00 6.23
C ARG A 156 10.82 -33.45 4.91
N GLU A 157 10.10 -32.52 4.29
CA GLU A 157 10.51 -31.86 3.04
C GLU A 157 11.77 -31.01 3.21
N ALA A 158 11.87 -30.26 4.31
CA ALA A 158 13.02 -29.38 4.58
C ALA A 158 14.28 -30.14 5.03
N GLY A 159 14.21 -31.47 5.23
CA GLY A 159 15.28 -32.25 5.84
C GLY A 159 15.52 -31.90 7.31
N GLY A 160 14.47 -31.50 8.03
CA GLY A 160 14.49 -31.10 9.44
C GLY A 160 15.06 -32.19 10.35
N GLY A 161 15.70 -31.77 11.43
CA GLY A 161 16.39 -32.67 12.36
C GLY A 161 15.45 -33.71 12.98
N GLU A 162 15.97 -34.92 13.21
CA GLU A 162 15.26 -36.05 13.84
C GLU A 162 14.54 -35.64 15.14
N GLU A 163 15.09 -34.65 15.86
CA GLU A 163 14.53 -34.08 17.07
C GLU A 163 13.17 -33.39 16.86
N ILE A 164 13.00 -32.59 15.79
CA ILE A 164 11.75 -31.86 15.53
C ILE A 164 10.65 -32.84 15.11
N ILE A 165 10.98 -33.80 14.26
CA ILE A 165 10.04 -34.85 13.86
C ILE A 165 9.58 -35.62 15.11
N ALA A 166 10.52 -36.01 15.98
CA ALA A 166 10.19 -36.71 17.22
C ALA A 166 9.35 -35.85 18.20
N LEU A 167 9.54 -34.53 18.23
CA LEU A 167 8.71 -33.61 19.03
C LEU A 167 7.27 -33.56 18.49
N LEU A 168 7.11 -33.41 17.18
CA LEU A 168 5.81 -33.31 16.53
C LEU A 168 5.04 -34.64 16.62
N GLU A 169 5.69 -35.78 16.42
CA GLU A 169 5.06 -37.11 16.53
C GLU A 169 4.58 -37.43 17.96
N LYS A 170 5.18 -36.80 18.97
CA LYS A 170 4.81 -36.96 20.39
C LYS A 170 3.85 -35.88 20.88
N ALA A 171 3.46 -34.93 20.04
CA ALA A 171 2.60 -33.83 20.44
C ALA A 171 1.19 -34.35 20.76
N ASP A 172 0.75 -34.16 22.01
CA ASP A 172 -0.60 -34.49 22.46
C ASP A 172 -1.50 -33.25 22.29
N VAL A 173 -2.00 -33.06 21.06
CA VAL A 173 -2.81 -31.90 20.65
C VAL A 173 -4.27 -32.29 20.45
N LYS A 174 -5.17 -31.31 20.56
CA LYS A 174 -6.61 -31.56 20.46
C LYS A 174 -7.00 -31.95 19.02
N PRO A 175 -7.90 -32.93 18.84
CA PRO A 175 -8.54 -33.19 17.56
C PRO A 175 -9.40 -32.00 17.12
N VAL A 176 -9.45 -31.73 15.82
CA VAL A 176 -10.28 -30.65 15.27
C VAL A 176 -11.77 -30.96 15.44
N GLU A 177 -12.49 -30.16 16.22
CA GLU A 177 -13.96 -30.11 16.17
C GLU A 177 -14.36 -29.10 15.09
N ARG A 178 -14.82 -29.57 13.92
CA ARG A 178 -15.23 -28.72 12.79
C ARG A 178 -16.72 -28.40 12.90
N GLU A 179 -17.09 -27.13 13.09
CA GLU A 179 -18.46 -26.67 12.83
C GLU A 179 -18.72 -26.70 11.32
N GLU A 180 -19.85 -27.29 10.88
CA GLU A 180 -20.21 -27.33 9.47
C GLU A 180 -20.58 -25.92 8.98
N VAL A 181 -19.71 -25.31 8.19
CA VAL A 181 -20.02 -24.07 7.49
C VAL A 181 -21.02 -24.36 6.38
N SER A 182 -22.25 -23.89 6.55
CA SER A 182 -23.30 -24.02 5.54
C SER A 182 -23.27 -22.82 4.58
N VAL A 183 -23.14 -23.09 3.28
CA VAL A 183 -23.24 -22.09 2.21
C VAL A 183 -24.56 -22.28 1.48
N THR A 184 -25.31 -21.20 1.25
CA THR A 184 -26.61 -21.26 0.56
C THR A 184 -26.47 -21.77 -0.87
N ALA A 185 -27.45 -22.54 -1.35
CA ALA A 185 -27.47 -23.07 -2.71
C ALA A 185 -27.38 -21.94 -3.77
N GLU A 186 -28.01 -20.80 -3.53
CA GLU A 186 -27.97 -19.63 -4.43
C GLU A 186 -26.55 -19.10 -4.62
N LEU A 187 -25.75 -19.08 -3.55
CA LEU A 187 -24.35 -18.62 -3.60
C LEU A 187 -23.45 -19.66 -4.29
N LEU A 188 -23.68 -20.96 -4.04
CA LEU A 188 -22.92 -22.04 -4.70
C LEU A 188 -23.06 -22.00 -6.22
N GLU A 189 -24.27 -21.74 -6.72
CA GLU A 189 -24.53 -21.58 -8.16
C GLU A 189 -23.72 -20.43 -8.78
N THR A 190 -23.40 -19.37 -8.03
CA THR A 190 -22.59 -18.25 -8.56
C THR A 190 -21.15 -18.64 -8.88
N TYR A 191 -20.63 -19.70 -8.24
CA TYR A 191 -19.27 -20.20 -8.42
C TYR A 191 -19.12 -21.13 -9.63
N VAL A 192 -20.23 -21.72 -10.12
CA VAL A 192 -20.22 -22.66 -11.24
C VAL A 192 -19.73 -22.00 -12.53
N GLY A 193 -18.81 -22.66 -13.23
CA GLY A 193 -18.27 -22.18 -14.51
C GLY A 193 -16.83 -22.60 -14.77
N ALA A 194 -16.34 -22.23 -15.95
CA ALA A 194 -14.98 -22.50 -16.38
C ALA A 194 -14.06 -21.32 -15.99
N TYR A 195 -12.90 -21.65 -15.43
CA TYR A 195 -11.89 -20.67 -15.02
C TYR A 195 -10.56 -21.01 -15.69
N LYS A 196 -9.97 -20.05 -16.40
CA LYS A 196 -8.75 -20.25 -17.18
C LYS A 196 -7.59 -19.44 -16.63
N ASN A 197 -6.44 -20.09 -16.49
CA ASN A 197 -5.15 -19.44 -16.29
C ASN A 197 -4.45 -19.36 -17.66
N ALA A 198 -4.25 -18.14 -18.16
CA ALA A 198 -3.67 -17.91 -19.48
C ALA A 198 -2.17 -18.22 -19.53
N ASP A 199 -1.47 -18.11 -18.41
CA ASP A 199 -0.01 -18.24 -18.33
C ASP A 199 0.43 -19.70 -18.45
N ILE A 200 -0.34 -20.63 -17.87
CA ILE A 200 -0.06 -22.07 -17.92
C ILE A 200 -1.02 -22.87 -18.81
N GLY A 201 -2.00 -22.20 -19.42
CA GLY A 201 -2.98 -22.83 -20.32
C GLY A 201 -3.95 -23.80 -19.65
N MET A 202 -4.01 -23.82 -18.31
CA MET A 202 -4.87 -24.71 -17.54
C MET A 202 -6.28 -24.13 -17.36
N THR A 203 -7.28 -25.00 -17.44
CA THR A 203 -8.68 -24.66 -17.15
C THR A 203 -9.20 -25.53 -16.00
N ILE A 204 -9.93 -24.91 -15.08
CA ILE A 204 -10.65 -25.56 -13.99
C ILE A 204 -12.14 -25.35 -14.22
N ASP A 205 -12.87 -26.45 -14.36
CA ASP A 205 -14.32 -26.45 -14.43
C ASP A 205 -14.91 -26.73 -13.05
N VAL A 206 -15.69 -25.78 -12.54
CA VAL A 206 -16.40 -25.90 -11.26
C VAL A 206 -17.87 -26.18 -11.55
N ARG A 207 -18.42 -27.24 -10.96
CA ARG A 207 -19.80 -27.70 -11.22
C ARG A 207 -20.46 -28.34 -9.99
N HIS A 208 -21.77 -28.51 -10.08
CA HIS A 208 -22.54 -29.35 -9.17
C HIS A 208 -22.58 -30.80 -9.66
N GLU A 209 -22.25 -31.73 -8.76
CA GLU A 209 -22.35 -33.17 -9.00
C GLU A 209 -22.92 -33.84 -7.74
N GLU A 210 -24.06 -34.52 -7.87
CA GLU A 210 -24.75 -35.22 -6.77
C GLU A 210 -25.00 -34.36 -5.50
N GLY A 211 -25.27 -33.06 -5.67
CA GLY A 211 -25.53 -32.14 -4.56
C GLY A 211 -24.27 -31.66 -3.82
N LYS A 212 -23.09 -31.90 -4.39
CA LYS A 212 -21.80 -31.37 -3.92
C LYS A 212 -21.15 -30.50 -4.99
N MET A 213 -20.36 -29.54 -4.53
CA MET A 213 -19.45 -28.80 -5.40
C MET A 213 -18.27 -29.69 -5.77
N VAL A 214 -17.93 -29.72 -7.05
CA VAL A 214 -16.73 -30.38 -7.54
C VAL A 214 -15.95 -29.46 -8.47
N ALA A 215 -14.62 -29.57 -8.44
CA ALA A 215 -13.73 -28.91 -9.38
C ALA A 215 -12.98 -29.95 -10.20
N GLN A 216 -12.80 -29.69 -11.49
CA GLN A 216 -12.06 -30.56 -12.38
C GLN A 216 -11.07 -29.75 -13.22
N ALA A 217 -9.77 -30.00 -13.04
CA ALA A 217 -8.76 -29.47 -13.93
C ALA A 217 -8.69 -30.27 -15.23
N THR A 218 -8.33 -29.62 -16.35
CA THR A 218 -8.19 -30.28 -17.65
C THR A 218 -7.25 -31.49 -17.57
N GLY A 219 -7.78 -32.69 -17.83
CA GLY A 219 -7.01 -33.95 -17.81
C GLY A 219 -6.84 -34.59 -16.42
N GLN A 220 -7.48 -34.06 -15.38
CA GLN A 220 -7.46 -34.60 -14.01
C GLN A 220 -8.85 -35.13 -13.59
N PRO A 221 -8.93 -36.05 -12.61
CA PRO A 221 -10.21 -36.43 -12.00
C PRO A 221 -10.85 -35.23 -11.29
N ALA A 222 -12.18 -35.26 -11.16
CA ALA A 222 -12.90 -34.27 -10.37
C ALA A 222 -12.63 -34.48 -8.88
N ILE A 223 -12.44 -33.38 -8.14
CA ILE A 223 -12.26 -33.37 -6.69
C ILE A 223 -13.47 -32.70 -6.04
N GLY A 224 -13.95 -33.27 -4.93
CA GLY A 224 -15.01 -32.67 -4.13
C GLY A 224 -14.51 -31.42 -3.42
N LEU A 225 -15.38 -30.43 -3.24
CA LEU A 225 -15.08 -29.20 -2.51
C LEU A 225 -15.93 -29.12 -1.25
N ARG A 226 -15.29 -28.84 -0.11
CA ARG A 226 -15.94 -28.61 1.18
C ARG A 226 -15.76 -27.15 1.60
N PRO A 227 -16.82 -26.42 1.99
CA PRO A 227 -16.70 -25.03 2.38
C PRO A 227 -15.93 -24.86 3.69
N LEU A 228 -15.04 -23.86 3.72
CA LEU A 228 -14.37 -23.33 4.90
C LEU A 228 -14.95 -21.96 5.31
N SER A 229 -15.47 -21.21 4.34
CA SER A 229 -16.21 -19.96 4.51
C SER A 229 -17.18 -19.79 3.33
N GLU A 230 -17.85 -18.64 3.22
CA GLU A 230 -18.72 -18.35 2.07
C GLU A 230 -17.96 -18.34 0.74
N THR A 231 -16.67 -18.00 0.74
CA THR A 231 -15.84 -17.81 -0.46
C THR A 231 -14.65 -18.76 -0.56
N GLU A 232 -14.39 -19.56 0.47
CA GLU A 232 -13.23 -20.47 0.53
C GLU A 232 -13.65 -21.92 0.70
N PHE A 233 -12.96 -22.80 -0.02
CA PHE A 233 -13.23 -24.23 -0.07
C PHE A 233 -11.92 -25.01 0.04
N GLU A 234 -11.95 -26.16 0.70
CA GLU A 234 -10.88 -27.16 0.64
C GLU A 234 -11.28 -28.33 -0.27
N ALA A 235 -10.29 -28.98 -0.87
CA ALA A 235 -10.52 -30.23 -1.57
C ALA A 235 -10.75 -31.39 -0.60
N VAL A 236 -11.77 -32.20 -0.88
CA VAL A 236 -12.04 -33.45 -0.18
C VAL A 236 -11.03 -34.49 -0.67
N ASP A 237 -10.41 -35.21 0.26
CA ASP A 237 -9.44 -36.30 0.03
C ASP A 237 -8.13 -35.90 -0.70
N VAL A 238 -7.89 -34.60 -0.89
CA VAL A 238 -6.62 -34.06 -1.36
C VAL A 238 -6.14 -32.98 -0.39
N PRO A 239 -5.33 -33.33 0.61
CA PRO A 239 -4.77 -32.35 1.54
C PRO A 239 -3.97 -31.28 0.79
N ASP A 240 -3.92 -30.08 1.35
CA ASP A 240 -3.22 -28.89 0.83
C ASP A 240 -3.81 -28.15 -0.38
N ILE A 241 -4.95 -28.57 -0.92
CA ILE A 241 -5.65 -27.78 -1.94
C ILE A 241 -6.72 -26.88 -1.31
N LYS A 242 -6.56 -25.57 -1.46
CA LYS A 242 -7.58 -24.56 -1.15
C LYS A 242 -7.98 -23.77 -2.39
N MET A 243 -9.27 -23.47 -2.50
CA MET A 243 -9.85 -22.66 -3.56
C MET A 243 -10.59 -21.48 -2.96
N SER A 244 -10.24 -20.26 -3.40
CA SER A 244 -10.92 -19.04 -2.99
C SER A 244 -11.55 -18.35 -4.21
N PHE A 245 -12.81 -17.98 -4.09
CA PHE A 245 -13.57 -17.31 -5.14
C PHE A 245 -13.69 -15.82 -4.82
N SER A 246 -13.52 -14.97 -5.84
CA SER A 246 -13.69 -13.53 -5.68
C SER A 246 -14.34 -12.89 -6.90
N GLY A 247 -14.99 -11.75 -6.64
CA GLY A 247 -15.84 -11.07 -7.61
C GLY A 247 -16.21 -9.67 -7.16
N SER A 248 -16.94 -8.97 -8.02
CA SER A 248 -17.45 -7.62 -7.75
C SER A 248 -18.90 -7.51 -8.22
N ALA A 249 -19.73 -6.76 -7.49
CA ALA A 249 -21.14 -6.56 -7.82
C ALA A 249 -21.95 -7.86 -8.03
N GLY A 250 -21.68 -8.89 -7.23
CA GLY A 250 -22.38 -10.18 -7.29
C GLY A 250 -21.93 -11.10 -8.44
N VAL A 251 -20.91 -10.71 -9.21
CA VAL A 251 -20.35 -11.53 -10.29
C VAL A 251 -18.99 -12.08 -9.86
N ILE A 252 -18.90 -13.40 -9.74
CA ILE A 252 -17.65 -14.11 -9.54
C ILE A 252 -16.85 -14.06 -10.84
N GLY A 253 -15.64 -13.50 -10.76
CA GLY A 253 -14.75 -13.32 -11.91
C GLY A 253 -13.41 -14.03 -11.76
N MET A 254 -13.07 -14.49 -10.56
CA MET A 254 -11.76 -15.02 -10.22
C MET A 254 -11.87 -16.27 -9.34
N LEU A 255 -11.02 -17.25 -9.63
CA LEU A 255 -10.73 -18.40 -8.78
C LEU A 255 -9.23 -18.38 -8.47
N VAL A 256 -8.89 -18.53 -7.20
CA VAL A 256 -7.50 -18.65 -6.73
C VAL A 256 -7.31 -20.05 -6.16
N LEU A 257 -6.36 -20.80 -6.72
CA LEU A 257 -5.96 -22.12 -6.24
C LEU A 257 -4.68 -21.99 -5.44
N GLN A 258 -4.68 -22.46 -4.20
CA GLN A 258 -3.49 -22.59 -3.36
C GLN A 258 -3.16 -24.07 -3.18
N GLN A 259 -1.91 -24.45 -3.49
CA GLN A 259 -1.41 -25.81 -3.30
C GLN A 259 0.09 -25.79 -2.99
N GLY A 260 0.51 -26.41 -1.87
CA GLY A 260 1.94 -26.55 -1.54
C GLY A 260 2.71 -25.21 -1.49
N GLY A 261 2.06 -24.13 -1.03
CA GLY A 261 2.64 -22.78 -1.00
C GLY A 261 2.64 -22.02 -2.34
N GLN A 262 2.21 -22.66 -3.44
CA GLN A 262 2.01 -22.00 -4.73
C GLN A 262 0.60 -21.42 -4.81
N THR A 263 0.48 -20.25 -5.46
CA THR A 263 -0.81 -19.59 -5.73
C THR A 263 -0.99 -19.45 -7.23
N LEU A 264 -2.08 -19.99 -7.76
CA LEU A 264 -2.44 -19.91 -9.17
C LEU A 264 -3.76 -19.16 -9.33
N ASN A 265 -3.77 -18.16 -10.21
CA ASN A 265 -4.92 -17.31 -10.45
C ASN A 265 -5.63 -17.71 -11.75
N PHE A 266 -6.96 -17.82 -11.72
CA PHE A 266 -7.78 -18.16 -12.88
C PHE A 266 -8.87 -17.11 -13.08
N LYS A 267 -9.04 -16.67 -14.31
CA LYS A 267 -10.12 -15.76 -14.71
C LYS A 267 -11.30 -16.56 -15.21
N ARG A 268 -12.52 -16.18 -14.82
CA ARG A 268 -13.74 -16.82 -15.30
C ARG A 268 -13.88 -16.59 -16.81
N VAL A 269 -14.20 -17.66 -17.54
CA VAL A 269 -14.53 -17.62 -18.95
C VAL A 269 -16.00 -17.24 -19.08
N VAL A 270 -16.27 -16.13 -19.75
CA VAL A 270 -17.63 -15.68 -20.06
C VAL A 270 -17.85 -15.94 -21.55
N GLU A 271 -18.81 -16.80 -21.91
CA GLU A 271 -19.24 -16.93 -23.31
C GLU A 271 -19.83 -15.60 -23.78
N GLN A 272 -19.20 -15.00 -24.80
CA GLN A 272 -19.82 -13.88 -25.51
C GLN A 272 -21.02 -14.43 -26.28
N ALA A 273 -22.22 -13.94 -25.96
CA ALA A 273 -23.39 -14.15 -26.79
C ALA A 273 -23.05 -13.77 -28.23
N GLN A 274 -23.18 -14.73 -29.15
CA GLN A 274 -22.91 -14.58 -30.58
C GLN A 274 -23.75 -13.41 -31.14
N ALA A 275 -23.07 -12.35 -31.58
CA ALA A 275 -23.69 -11.32 -32.40
C ALA A 275 -24.00 -11.92 -33.77
N ASP A 276 -25.27 -11.90 -34.14
CA ASP A 276 -25.82 -12.34 -35.42
C ASP A 276 -25.16 -11.57 -36.60
N PRO A 277 -24.42 -12.24 -37.50
CA PRO A 277 -23.70 -11.59 -38.59
C PRO A 277 -24.59 -11.14 -39.77
N GLU A 278 -25.89 -11.44 -39.79
CA GLU A 278 -26.73 -11.23 -40.98
C GLU A 278 -27.48 -9.88 -41.05
N ALA A 279 -27.42 -9.02 -40.03
CA ALA A 279 -28.11 -7.73 -40.06
C ALA A 279 -27.39 -6.61 -40.87
N ASN A 280 -26.18 -6.84 -41.38
CA ASN A 280 -25.37 -5.82 -42.10
C ASN A 280 -24.99 -6.23 -43.53
N ARG A 281 -25.93 -6.80 -44.28
CA ARG A 281 -25.79 -6.94 -45.74
C ARG A 281 -26.92 -6.25 -46.46
N GLU A 282 -26.72 -4.98 -46.79
CA GLU A 282 -27.13 -4.41 -48.07
C GLU A 282 -26.39 -3.09 -48.30
N GLY A 283 -25.47 -3.07 -49.27
CA GLY A 283 -24.64 -1.91 -49.58
C GLY A 283 -23.42 -2.22 -50.45
N SER A 284 -23.66 -2.92 -51.57
CA SER A 284 -22.82 -3.09 -52.78
C SER A 284 -21.36 -2.63 -52.74
N ALA A 285 -20.46 -3.60 -52.94
CA ALA A 285 -19.07 -3.41 -53.30
C ALA A 285 -18.91 -2.63 -54.62
N ALA A 286 -18.10 -1.57 -54.59
CA ALA A 286 -17.41 -1.03 -55.75
C ALA A 286 -15.90 -1.15 -55.49
N GLU A 287 -15.17 -1.51 -56.54
CA GLU A 287 -13.73 -1.81 -56.54
C GLU A 287 -12.88 -0.69 -55.92
N VAL A 288 -11.89 -1.09 -55.11
CA VAL A 288 -10.92 -0.21 -54.45
C VAL A 288 -9.90 0.32 -55.48
N PRO A 289 -9.82 1.64 -55.74
CA PRO A 289 -8.72 2.21 -56.49
C PRO A 289 -7.48 2.34 -55.60
N ALA A 290 -6.31 2.26 -56.23
CA ALA A 290 -5.01 2.36 -55.60
C ALA A 290 -4.81 3.69 -54.83
N ALA A 291 -4.03 3.58 -53.76
CA ALA A 291 -3.69 4.58 -52.75
C ALA A 291 -3.60 6.03 -53.24
N GLU A 292 -4.60 6.84 -52.89
CA GLU A 292 -4.43 8.27 -52.67
C GLU A 292 -4.19 8.53 -51.18
N SER A 293 -3.26 9.43 -50.91
CA SER A 293 -2.85 9.85 -49.57
C SER A 293 -4.07 10.26 -48.73
N VAL A 294 -4.45 9.41 -47.78
CA VAL A 294 -5.47 9.76 -46.79
C VAL A 294 -4.89 10.88 -45.93
N GLU A 295 -5.53 12.05 -46.02
CA GLU A 295 -5.31 13.15 -45.09
C GLU A 295 -5.59 12.62 -43.67
N ILE A 296 -4.55 12.56 -42.83
CA ILE A 296 -4.68 12.12 -41.44
C ILE A 296 -5.58 13.14 -40.74
N VAL A 297 -6.86 12.81 -40.59
CA VAL A 297 -7.77 13.53 -39.72
C VAL A 297 -7.19 13.40 -38.31
N ARG A 298 -6.55 14.48 -37.83
CA ARG A 298 -5.97 14.56 -36.49
C ARG A 298 -7.11 14.43 -35.48
N LEU A 299 -7.26 13.26 -34.88
CA LEU A 299 -7.99 13.12 -33.62
C LEU A 299 -7.39 14.13 -32.65
N GLN A 300 -8.18 15.11 -32.20
CA GLN A 300 -7.78 16.06 -31.17
C GLN A 300 -7.22 15.27 -29.97
N ALA A 301 -6.05 15.67 -29.47
CA ALA A 301 -5.50 15.10 -28.25
C ALA A 301 -6.53 15.21 -27.13
N ARG A 302 -6.96 14.07 -26.57
CA ARG A 302 -7.87 14.06 -25.43
C ARG A 302 -7.07 14.43 -24.19
N ASN A 303 -7.48 15.50 -23.51
CA ASN A 303 -6.77 16.07 -22.38
C ASN A 303 -6.64 15.09 -21.20
N TRP A 304 -5.50 15.16 -20.51
CA TRP A 304 -5.20 14.45 -19.27
C TRP A 304 -4.75 15.48 -18.21
N PRO A 305 -5.70 16.23 -17.61
CA PRO A 305 -5.37 17.48 -16.90
C PRO A 305 -4.71 17.33 -15.54
N GLY A 306 -4.64 16.12 -14.97
CA GLY A 306 -4.20 15.91 -13.59
C GLY A 306 -3.93 14.44 -13.27
N PHE A 307 -3.69 14.16 -12.00
CA PHE A 307 -3.53 12.79 -11.51
C PHE A 307 -4.78 11.96 -11.84
N ARG A 308 -4.59 10.80 -12.50
CA ARG A 308 -5.68 9.96 -13.04
C ARG A 308 -6.58 10.65 -14.09
N GLY A 309 -6.10 11.72 -14.72
CA GLY A 309 -6.76 12.32 -15.89
C GLY A 309 -8.05 13.06 -15.55
N LEU A 310 -9.00 13.01 -16.49
CA LEU A 310 -10.26 13.75 -16.37
C LEU A 310 -11.08 13.20 -15.19
N GLN A 311 -11.54 14.10 -14.32
CA GLN A 311 -12.32 13.79 -13.11
C GLN A 311 -11.62 12.77 -12.17
N ALA A 312 -10.29 12.64 -12.25
CA ALA A 312 -9.51 11.64 -11.51
C ALA A 312 -9.98 10.18 -11.73
N SER A 313 -10.64 9.89 -12.86
CA SER A 313 -11.26 8.59 -13.16
C SER A 313 -10.26 7.46 -13.42
N GLY A 314 -9.08 7.78 -13.92
CA GLY A 314 -8.08 6.80 -14.36
C GLY A 314 -8.45 6.11 -15.68
N VAL A 315 -9.51 6.55 -16.36
CA VAL A 315 -10.03 5.92 -17.59
C VAL A 315 -9.51 6.66 -18.82
N ALA A 316 -8.92 5.91 -19.75
CA ALA A 316 -8.37 6.42 -21.01
C ALA A 316 -9.07 5.84 -22.25
N ASP A 317 -10.28 5.31 -22.10
CA ASP A 317 -11.01 4.62 -23.17
C ASP A 317 -11.28 5.55 -24.36
N GLY A 318 -11.13 4.99 -25.57
CA GLY A 318 -11.32 5.73 -26.81
C GLY A 318 -10.25 6.78 -27.12
N GLN A 319 -9.12 6.80 -26.39
CA GLN A 319 -7.96 7.65 -26.73
C GLN A 319 -7.10 7.07 -27.87
N GLY A 320 -7.33 5.82 -28.29
CA GLY A 320 -6.55 5.19 -29.36
C GLY A 320 -5.10 4.92 -28.98
N VAL A 321 -4.82 4.72 -27.69
CA VAL A 321 -3.48 4.38 -27.20
C VAL A 321 -3.06 3.00 -27.72
N PRO A 322 -1.79 2.82 -28.12
CA PRO A 322 -1.34 1.53 -28.63
C PRO A 322 -1.38 0.46 -27.53
N ALA A 323 -1.96 -0.70 -27.84
CA ALA A 323 -2.04 -1.84 -26.91
C ALA A 323 -0.69 -2.54 -26.68
N VAL A 324 0.27 -2.33 -27.60
CA VAL A 324 1.63 -2.88 -27.56
C VAL A 324 2.59 -1.76 -27.87
N TRP A 325 3.69 -1.67 -27.14
CA TRP A 325 4.78 -0.74 -27.42
C TRP A 325 6.09 -1.32 -26.89
N ASN A 326 7.21 -0.90 -27.47
CA ASN A 326 8.53 -1.29 -27.01
C ASN A 326 9.50 -0.13 -27.16
N VAL A 327 10.01 0.35 -26.03
CA VAL A 327 10.95 1.49 -26.00
C VAL A 327 12.31 1.12 -26.58
N GLU A 328 12.80 -0.09 -26.40
CA GLU A 328 14.12 -0.51 -26.91
C GLU A 328 14.12 -0.61 -28.44
N THR A 329 13.09 -1.23 -29.02
CA THR A 329 12.96 -1.40 -30.49
C THR A 329 12.38 -0.17 -31.18
N GLY A 330 11.68 0.70 -30.44
CA GLY A 330 10.97 1.86 -30.99
C GLY A 330 9.56 1.54 -31.51
N GLU A 331 9.08 0.31 -31.35
CA GLU A 331 7.73 -0.08 -31.75
C GLU A 331 6.67 0.76 -31.03
N ASN A 332 5.79 1.41 -31.82
CA ASN A 332 4.76 2.33 -31.33
C ASN A 332 5.29 3.47 -30.43
N VAL A 333 6.56 3.86 -30.60
CA VAL A 333 7.17 5.02 -29.94
C VAL A 333 7.32 6.16 -30.95
N ARG A 334 6.66 7.30 -30.69
CA ARG A 334 6.67 8.45 -31.60
C ARG A 334 7.94 9.28 -31.51
N TRP A 335 8.42 9.54 -30.30
CA TRP A 335 9.61 10.34 -30.03
C TRP A 335 10.14 10.01 -28.63
N LYS A 336 11.38 10.44 -28.36
CA LYS A 336 12.03 10.34 -27.05
C LYS A 336 12.73 11.66 -26.75
N THR A 337 12.48 12.19 -25.56
CA THR A 337 13.08 13.46 -25.13
C THR A 337 13.73 13.26 -23.77
N PRO A 338 15.05 13.44 -23.65
CA PRO A 338 15.73 13.40 -22.37
C PRO A 338 15.26 14.53 -21.46
N ILE A 339 14.80 14.19 -20.26
CA ILE A 339 14.46 15.17 -19.22
C ILE A 339 15.49 15.07 -18.09
N PRO A 340 16.20 16.16 -17.75
CA PRO A 340 17.18 16.13 -16.67
C PRO A 340 16.56 15.85 -15.28
N GLY A 341 17.30 15.07 -14.48
CA GLY A 341 16.94 14.69 -13.12
C GLY A 341 15.99 13.50 -13.08
N VAL A 342 15.39 13.28 -11.92
CA VAL A 342 14.40 12.20 -11.73
C VAL A 342 13.03 12.85 -11.50
N GLY A 343 12.01 12.36 -12.21
CA GLY A 343 10.62 12.76 -12.03
C GLY A 343 9.71 11.55 -12.20
N ASN A 344 8.94 11.23 -11.16
CA ASN A 344 7.98 10.11 -11.15
C ASN A 344 6.53 10.60 -11.08
N SER A 345 6.29 11.91 -10.94
CA SER A 345 4.98 12.51 -11.12
C SER A 345 4.42 12.11 -12.49
N SER A 346 3.15 11.69 -12.57
CA SER A 346 2.48 11.48 -13.85
C SER A 346 2.55 12.75 -14.69
N PRO A 347 2.99 12.68 -15.96
CA PRO A 347 2.81 13.77 -16.91
C PRO A 347 1.32 14.09 -17.06
N ILE A 348 1.03 15.36 -17.35
CA ILE A 348 -0.32 15.80 -17.73
C ILE A 348 -0.30 16.35 -19.15
N ILE A 349 -1.44 16.25 -19.82
CA ILE A 349 -1.60 16.61 -21.23
C ILE A 349 -2.75 17.60 -21.35
N TRP A 350 -2.52 18.71 -22.05
CA TRP A 350 -3.57 19.61 -22.46
C TRP A 350 -3.33 20.06 -23.90
N GLU A 351 -4.23 19.67 -24.80
CA GLU A 351 -4.07 19.85 -26.24
C GLU A 351 -2.71 19.30 -26.72
N ASP A 352 -1.88 20.15 -27.34
CA ASP A 352 -0.53 19.77 -27.81
C ASP A 352 0.56 20.03 -26.76
N ARG A 353 0.22 20.22 -25.48
CA ARG A 353 1.18 20.45 -24.40
C ARG A 353 1.25 19.28 -23.45
N ILE A 354 2.47 18.86 -23.11
CA ILE A 354 2.77 17.95 -22.01
C ILE A 354 3.47 18.74 -20.92
N PHE A 355 3.05 18.60 -19.68
CA PHE A 355 3.75 19.18 -18.53
C PHE A 355 4.39 18.09 -17.68
N VAL A 356 5.68 18.26 -17.38
CA VAL A 356 6.49 17.31 -16.59
C VAL A 356 7.21 18.07 -15.49
N THR A 357 7.24 17.50 -14.28
CA THR A 357 8.01 18.02 -13.15
C THR A 357 9.18 17.11 -12.81
N THR A 358 10.33 17.68 -12.51
CA THR A 358 11.53 16.93 -12.12
C THR A 358 12.31 17.62 -11.00
N ALA A 359 13.17 16.85 -10.35
CA ALA A 359 14.19 17.36 -9.45
C ALA A 359 15.57 16.82 -9.86
N ILE A 360 16.54 17.72 -9.97
CA ILE A 360 17.90 17.40 -10.41
C ILE A 360 18.83 17.50 -9.21
N SER A 361 19.34 16.36 -8.75
CA SER A 361 20.34 16.30 -7.66
C SER A 361 21.67 16.91 -8.13
N THR A 362 22.19 17.89 -7.40
CA THR A 362 23.49 18.50 -7.74
C THR A 362 24.68 17.59 -7.41
N ALA A 363 24.47 16.59 -6.55
CA ALA A 363 25.41 15.50 -6.32
C ALA A 363 25.37 14.41 -7.41
N GLY A 364 24.50 14.53 -8.41
CA GLY A 364 24.38 13.57 -9.51
C GLY A 364 23.63 12.28 -9.14
N ASN A 365 22.87 12.27 -8.04
CA ASN A 365 22.00 11.13 -7.73
C ASN A 365 20.80 11.13 -8.69
N ASP A 366 20.80 10.20 -9.64
CA ASP A 366 19.72 9.93 -10.58
C ASP A 366 19.08 8.55 -10.36
N THR A 367 19.36 7.92 -9.21
CA THR A 367 18.95 6.55 -8.94
C THR A 367 17.46 6.44 -8.58
N LEU A 368 16.76 5.56 -9.30
CA LEU A 368 15.39 5.13 -9.04
C LEU A 368 15.34 3.60 -9.08
N ARG A 369 14.87 2.97 -8.00
CA ARG A 369 14.71 1.51 -7.96
C ARG A 369 13.22 1.16 -8.04
N THR A 370 12.80 0.47 -9.09
CA THR A 370 11.41 0.04 -9.31
C THR A 370 11.24 -1.46 -9.02
N GLY A 371 10.11 -1.89 -8.45
CA GLY A 371 9.83 -3.31 -8.14
C GLY A 371 9.49 -3.58 -6.67
N ASN A 372 9.15 -4.82 -6.30
CA ASN A 372 8.80 -5.21 -4.93
C ASN A 372 9.98 -5.92 -4.24
N TYR A 373 10.55 -5.29 -3.21
CA TYR A 373 11.74 -5.80 -2.51
C TYR A 373 11.62 -5.78 -0.98
N GLY A 374 10.48 -5.35 -0.43
CA GLY A 374 10.23 -5.29 1.03
C GLY A 374 11.05 -4.25 1.79
N ASP A 375 11.84 -3.44 1.10
CA ASP A 375 12.69 -2.40 1.68
C ASP A 375 11.90 -1.10 1.86
N VAL A 376 12.01 -0.53 3.06
CA VAL A 376 11.33 0.68 3.50
C VAL A 376 12.29 1.87 3.64
N ASP A 377 13.59 1.67 3.44
CA ASP A 377 14.61 2.68 3.72
C ASP A 377 14.46 3.95 2.85
N SER A 378 14.73 5.08 3.49
CA SER A 378 14.98 6.34 2.78
C SER A 378 16.31 6.29 2.06
N VAL A 379 16.44 7.09 0.99
CA VAL A 379 17.75 7.32 0.37
C VAL A 379 18.38 8.60 0.88
N GLU A 380 19.71 8.59 1.00
CA GLU A 380 20.52 9.76 1.27
C GLU A 380 20.64 10.60 -0.02
N ASP A 381 19.56 11.31 -0.34
CA ASP A 381 19.45 12.25 -1.46
C ASP A 381 19.07 13.64 -0.94
N ASP A 382 19.89 14.12 -0.01
CA ASP A 382 19.77 15.36 0.74
C ASP A 382 20.70 16.46 0.20
N SER A 383 21.27 16.26 -1.00
CA SER A 383 22.03 17.31 -1.68
C SER A 383 21.12 18.46 -2.14
N GLU A 384 21.71 19.58 -2.53
CA GLU A 384 20.94 20.64 -3.19
C GLU A 384 20.32 20.09 -4.49
N HIS A 385 19.04 20.39 -4.71
CA HIS A 385 18.30 20.00 -5.90
C HIS A 385 17.86 21.23 -6.70
N ILE A 386 17.80 21.08 -8.03
CA ILE A 386 17.15 22.03 -8.93
C ILE A 386 15.77 21.48 -9.29
N PHE A 387 14.72 22.12 -8.79
CA PHE A 387 13.33 21.73 -9.04
C PHE A 387 12.83 22.42 -10.30
N ARG A 388 12.27 21.66 -11.23
CA ARG A 388 11.88 22.16 -12.55
C ARG A 388 10.50 21.68 -12.98
N ILE A 389 9.89 22.52 -13.82
CA ILE A 389 8.73 22.16 -14.63
C ILE A 389 9.07 22.44 -16.11
N TYR A 390 8.66 21.51 -16.96
CA TYR A 390 8.87 21.50 -18.40
C TYR A 390 7.52 21.54 -19.11
N GLY A 391 7.45 22.31 -20.20
CA GLY A 391 6.38 22.26 -21.18
C GLY A 391 6.92 21.69 -22.49
N LEU A 392 6.37 20.57 -22.94
CA LEU A 392 6.75 19.91 -24.18
C LEU A 392 5.62 19.95 -25.20
N SER A 393 5.97 19.86 -26.48
CA SER A 393 5.04 19.58 -27.57
C SER A 393 4.67 18.10 -27.57
N LEU A 394 3.38 17.77 -27.54
CA LEU A 394 2.91 16.37 -27.65
C LEU A 394 3.20 15.80 -29.04
N SER A 395 3.06 16.62 -30.08
CA SER A 395 3.23 16.21 -31.47
C SER A 395 4.68 15.91 -31.84
N THR A 396 5.65 16.66 -31.29
CA THR A 396 7.07 16.58 -31.65
C THR A 396 7.98 16.05 -30.53
N GLY A 397 7.53 16.11 -29.27
CA GLY A 397 8.35 15.80 -28.10
C GLY A 397 9.32 16.91 -27.70
N GLU A 398 9.37 18.02 -28.43
CA GLU A 398 10.33 19.10 -28.14
C GLU A 398 9.98 19.83 -26.84
N ILE A 399 11.00 20.18 -26.06
CA ILE A 399 10.85 21.09 -24.93
C ILE A 399 10.60 22.50 -25.48
N VAL A 400 9.38 22.99 -25.34
CA VAL A 400 8.97 24.34 -25.76
C VAL A 400 9.41 25.37 -24.73
N TRP A 401 9.37 25.01 -23.45
CA TRP A 401 9.88 25.83 -22.37
C TRP A 401 10.28 25.00 -21.15
N GLU A 402 11.21 25.53 -20.34
CA GLU A 402 11.54 25.01 -19.01
C GLU A 402 11.59 26.15 -17.98
N ARG A 403 11.26 25.85 -16.72
CA ARG A 403 11.34 26.81 -15.60
C ARG A 403 11.97 26.17 -14.38
N THR A 404 12.95 26.86 -13.81
CA THR A 404 13.47 26.53 -12.49
C THR A 404 12.56 27.13 -11.42
N VAL A 405 11.95 26.27 -10.62
CA VAL A 405 11.03 26.64 -9.54
C VAL A 405 11.81 27.04 -8.29
N ALA A 406 12.84 26.26 -7.96
CA ALA A 406 13.73 26.51 -6.84
C ALA A 406 15.06 25.77 -7.02
N ARG A 407 16.06 26.26 -6.30
CA ARG A 407 17.32 25.56 -6.05
C ARG A 407 17.51 25.51 -4.53
N ARG A 408 17.30 24.34 -3.93
CA ARG A 408 17.25 24.15 -2.47
C ARG A 408 17.62 22.72 -2.09
N VAL A 409 18.13 22.55 -0.89
CA VAL A 409 18.18 21.23 -0.23
C VAL A 409 16.74 20.83 0.12
N PRO A 410 16.27 19.62 -0.25
CA PRO A 410 14.97 19.11 0.18
C PRO A 410 14.86 19.08 1.71
N GLY A 411 13.76 19.55 2.26
CA GLY A 411 13.48 19.53 3.70
C GLY A 411 12.97 18.18 4.21
N ALA A 412 12.77 17.19 3.33
CA ALA A 412 12.35 15.84 3.66
C ALA A 412 13.12 14.82 2.80
N LYS A 413 13.38 13.64 3.36
CA LYS A 413 13.97 12.52 2.61
C LYS A 413 12.95 11.97 1.62
N ARG A 414 13.42 11.11 0.72
CA ARG A 414 12.60 10.38 -0.25
C ARG A 414 12.82 8.88 -0.12
N HIS A 415 11.83 8.09 -0.53
CA HIS A 415 11.97 6.65 -0.68
C HIS A 415 12.72 6.32 -1.98
N MET A 416 13.37 5.15 -2.06
CA MET A 416 14.11 4.70 -3.25
C MET A 416 13.25 4.57 -4.54
N LYS A 417 11.93 4.41 -4.37
CA LYS A 417 10.93 4.35 -5.46
C LYS A 417 10.35 5.72 -5.84
N SER A 418 10.76 6.76 -5.12
CA SER A 418 10.22 8.11 -5.24
C SER A 418 11.30 9.10 -5.68
N THR A 419 10.89 10.32 -6.01
CA THR A 419 11.74 11.45 -6.38
C THR A 419 11.53 12.61 -5.42
N GLN A 420 12.26 13.70 -5.60
CA GLN A 420 11.96 14.96 -4.90
C GLN A 420 10.81 15.75 -5.57
N ALA A 421 10.22 15.25 -6.67
CA ALA A 421 9.14 15.87 -7.44
C ALA A 421 8.01 14.87 -7.75
N ASN A 422 7.37 14.32 -6.70
CA ASN A 422 6.37 13.25 -6.87
C ASN A 422 4.95 13.73 -7.20
N SER A 423 4.55 14.91 -6.74
CA SER A 423 3.18 15.39 -6.92
C SER A 423 2.91 15.71 -8.39
N THR A 424 1.90 15.05 -8.97
CA THR A 424 1.46 15.32 -10.34
C THR A 424 0.93 16.75 -10.45
N PRO A 425 1.39 17.55 -11.45
CA PRO A 425 0.81 18.86 -11.70
C PRO A 425 -0.66 18.76 -12.13
N VAL A 426 -1.37 19.90 -12.14
CA VAL A 426 -2.77 19.98 -12.56
C VAL A 426 -2.99 21.21 -13.44
N THR A 427 -3.91 21.14 -14.40
CA THR A 427 -4.24 22.26 -15.31
C THR A 427 -5.74 22.46 -15.49
N ASP A 428 -6.17 23.72 -15.60
CA ASP A 428 -7.53 24.13 -16.02
C ASP A 428 -7.60 24.41 -17.53
N GLY A 429 -6.51 24.17 -18.26
CA GLY A 429 -6.37 24.51 -19.67
C GLY A 429 -6.00 25.96 -19.97
N LYS A 430 -5.73 26.76 -18.95
CA LYS A 430 -5.19 28.12 -19.06
C LYS A 430 -3.91 28.28 -18.24
N ARG A 431 -3.82 27.54 -17.14
CA ARG A 431 -2.77 27.60 -16.14
C ARG A 431 -2.39 26.19 -15.74
N VAL A 432 -1.09 25.95 -15.58
CA VAL A 432 -0.56 24.73 -14.98
C VAL A 432 -0.07 25.04 -13.57
N VAL A 433 -0.47 24.21 -12.62
CA VAL A 433 -0.09 24.29 -11.20
C VAL A 433 0.74 23.08 -10.82
N ALA A 434 1.86 23.29 -10.15
CA ALA A 434 2.73 22.22 -9.67
C ALA A 434 3.04 22.39 -8.18
N LEU A 435 3.16 21.26 -7.48
CA LEU A 435 3.50 21.18 -6.07
C LEU A 435 4.84 20.45 -5.90
N PHE A 436 5.79 21.09 -5.22
CA PHE A 436 7.06 20.49 -4.82
C PHE A 436 7.08 20.38 -3.30
N GLY A 437 6.51 19.29 -2.78
CA GLY A 437 6.23 19.13 -1.35
C GLY A 437 7.47 19.19 -0.46
N THR A 438 8.59 18.58 -0.86
CA THR A 438 9.81 18.53 -0.04
C THR A 438 10.53 19.88 0.05
N VAL A 439 10.16 20.87 -0.77
CA VAL A 439 10.58 22.27 -0.61
C VAL A 439 9.44 23.23 -0.31
N GLY A 440 8.23 22.70 -0.10
CA GLY A 440 7.06 23.46 0.31
C GLY A 440 6.57 24.50 -0.69
N LEU A 441 6.69 24.25 -2.00
CA LEU A 441 6.33 25.23 -3.02
C LEU A 441 5.15 24.80 -3.87
N LEU A 442 4.11 25.63 -3.89
CA LEU A 442 3.02 25.58 -4.86
C LEU A 442 3.22 26.71 -5.88
N VAL A 443 3.25 26.38 -7.17
CA VAL A 443 3.56 27.34 -8.24
C VAL A 443 2.56 27.24 -9.39
N ALA A 444 2.29 28.37 -10.05
CA ALA A 444 1.50 28.40 -11.27
C ALA A 444 2.19 29.15 -12.40
N TYR A 445 1.99 28.62 -13.61
CA TYR A 445 2.41 29.20 -14.87
C TYR A 445 1.22 29.22 -15.83
N ASP A 446 1.23 30.09 -16.84
CA ASP A 446 0.37 29.88 -18.01
C ASP A 446 0.90 28.72 -18.88
N LEU A 447 0.14 28.33 -19.92
CA LEU A 447 0.54 27.20 -20.79
C LEU A 447 1.82 27.45 -21.59
N ASP A 448 2.27 28.71 -21.71
CA ASP A 448 3.51 29.12 -22.37
C ASP A 448 4.67 29.32 -21.38
N GLY A 449 4.46 28.96 -20.11
CA GLY A 449 5.49 28.94 -19.08
C GLY A 449 5.77 30.31 -18.47
N LYS A 450 4.90 31.32 -18.65
CA LYS A 450 5.02 32.59 -17.93
C LYS A 450 4.65 32.37 -16.46
N PRO A 451 5.51 32.76 -15.50
CA PRO A 451 5.18 32.62 -14.08
C PRO A 451 3.99 33.52 -13.72
N LEU A 452 3.02 32.96 -12.99
CA LEU A 452 1.84 33.68 -12.50
C LEU A 452 1.98 33.99 -11.01
N TRP A 453 2.24 32.95 -10.20
CA TRP A 453 2.43 33.09 -8.76
C TRP A 453 3.23 31.91 -8.19
N LYS A 454 3.75 32.12 -6.98
CA LYS A 454 4.51 31.13 -6.20
C LYS A 454 4.18 31.34 -4.73
N THR A 455 3.72 30.27 -4.08
CA THR A 455 3.29 30.26 -2.69
C THR A 455 4.14 29.27 -1.91
N ASP A 456 4.70 29.71 -0.79
CA ASP A 456 5.36 28.85 0.19
C ASP A 456 4.29 28.30 1.14
N ILE A 457 4.19 26.98 1.21
CA ILE A 457 3.19 26.26 2.01
C ILE A 457 3.82 25.46 3.15
N GLY A 458 5.14 25.57 3.33
CA GLY A 458 5.94 24.78 4.27
C GLY A 458 6.31 23.40 3.72
N THR A 459 7.43 22.86 4.20
CA THR A 459 7.92 21.52 3.84
C THR A 459 6.88 20.46 4.21
N LEU A 460 6.58 19.59 3.26
CA LEU A 460 5.69 18.45 3.46
C LEU A 460 6.53 17.20 3.71
N ASP A 461 6.72 16.86 4.98
CA ASP A 461 7.49 15.70 5.42
C ASP A 461 6.56 14.51 5.72
N ALA A 462 6.57 13.54 4.81
CA ALA A 462 5.77 12.33 4.88
C ALA A 462 6.66 11.09 4.73
N GLY A 463 6.26 10.02 5.40
CA GLY A 463 7.05 8.80 5.45
C GLY A 463 6.35 7.70 6.22
N TRP A 464 7.13 6.78 6.78
CA TRP A 464 6.56 5.69 7.55
C TRP A 464 5.96 6.19 8.87
N PHE A 465 4.64 6.13 9.00
CA PHE A 465 3.94 6.60 10.18
C PHE A 465 4.37 5.95 11.51
N TYR A 466 4.94 4.73 11.50
CA TYR A 466 5.49 4.09 12.69
C TYR A 466 6.88 4.60 13.06
N ASP A 467 7.67 5.13 12.12
CA ASP A 467 9.04 5.54 12.37
C ASP A 467 9.40 6.78 11.55
N ARG A 468 9.46 7.91 12.25
CA ARG A 468 9.76 9.23 11.66
C ARG A 468 11.16 9.33 11.05
N SER A 469 12.07 8.39 11.33
CA SER A 469 13.39 8.36 10.69
C SER A 469 13.32 7.99 9.20
N TYR A 470 12.22 7.39 8.77
CA TYR A 470 11.94 7.04 7.39
C TYR A 470 11.17 8.15 6.68
N GLY A 471 11.85 9.01 5.93
CA GLY A 471 11.17 9.93 5.01
C GLY A 471 10.97 9.30 3.63
N TRP A 472 9.73 9.27 3.15
CA TRP A 472 9.39 8.75 1.82
C TRP A 472 9.04 9.84 0.82
N GLY A 473 8.94 11.09 1.29
CA GLY A 473 8.64 12.26 0.50
C GLY A 473 7.14 12.42 0.27
N HIS A 474 6.69 13.64 0.03
CA HIS A 474 5.29 13.92 -0.29
C HIS A 474 4.96 13.56 -1.74
N ALA A 475 3.76 13.02 -1.99
CA ALA A 475 3.28 12.65 -3.33
C ALA A 475 1.78 12.90 -3.60
N SER A 476 1.01 13.38 -2.63
CA SER A 476 -0.36 13.84 -2.91
C SER A 476 -0.33 14.96 -3.94
N SER A 477 -1.22 14.91 -4.93
CA SER A 477 -1.24 15.89 -6.02
C SER A 477 -2.26 16.99 -5.75
N PRO A 478 -2.01 18.25 -6.14
CA PRO A 478 -3.03 19.29 -6.10
C PRO A 478 -4.17 18.97 -7.08
N VAL A 479 -5.38 19.45 -6.77
CA VAL A 479 -6.52 19.44 -7.70
C VAL A 479 -7.07 20.84 -7.91
N ILE A 480 -7.65 21.10 -9.08
CA ILE A 480 -8.36 22.35 -9.37
C ILE A 480 -9.86 22.10 -9.27
N TYR A 481 -10.56 22.98 -8.56
CA TYR A 481 -12.01 23.06 -8.53
C TYR A 481 -12.43 24.53 -8.53
N ASP A 482 -13.20 24.94 -9.54
CA ASP A 482 -13.50 26.35 -9.81
C ASP A 482 -12.23 27.23 -9.82
N ASP A 483 -12.16 28.25 -8.96
CA ASP A 483 -10.99 29.14 -8.80
C ASP A 483 -10.08 28.69 -7.64
N LEU A 484 -10.16 27.44 -7.20
CA LEU A 484 -9.38 26.91 -6.09
C LEU A 484 -8.41 25.82 -6.54
N VAL A 485 -7.19 25.90 -6.03
CA VAL A 485 -6.22 24.80 -5.98
C VAL A 485 -6.30 24.19 -4.59
N ILE A 486 -6.71 22.94 -4.49
CA ILE A 486 -6.85 22.20 -3.23
C ILE A 486 -5.63 21.31 -3.05
N VAL A 487 -5.00 21.40 -1.88
CA VAL A 487 -3.85 20.58 -1.46
C VAL A 487 -4.22 19.85 -0.18
N GLN A 488 -4.12 18.52 -0.21
CA GLN A 488 -4.15 17.66 0.98
C GLN A 488 -2.73 17.22 1.29
N ALA A 489 -2.29 17.45 2.52
CA ALA A 489 -0.99 17.08 3.04
C ALA A 489 -1.17 16.29 4.33
N ASP A 490 -1.00 14.97 4.22
CA ASP A 490 -1.03 14.04 5.35
C ASP A 490 0.45 13.69 5.67
N VAL A 491 1.00 14.34 6.70
CA VAL A 491 2.44 14.45 7.04
C VAL A 491 2.68 14.16 8.52
N TYR A 492 3.93 14.05 8.98
CA TYR A 492 4.25 13.71 10.37
C TYR A 492 3.74 14.71 11.42
N ALA A 493 3.76 15.99 11.08
CA ALA A 493 3.30 17.07 11.94
C ALA A 493 2.50 18.07 11.11
N ASP A 494 1.44 18.63 11.72
CA ASP A 494 0.61 19.68 11.14
C ASP A 494 -0.10 19.29 9.83
N SER A 495 -0.54 18.04 9.70
CA SER A 495 -1.37 17.56 8.58
C SER A 495 -2.54 18.50 8.31
N PHE A 496 -2.81 18.77 7.03
CA PHE A 496 -3.80 19.76 6.64
C PHE A 496 -4.44 19.49 5.28
N ILE A 497 -5.62 20.07 5.09
CA ILE A 497 -6.18 20.37 3.77
C ILE A 497 -6.32 21.88 3.64
N ALA A 498 -5.90 22.43 2.51
CA ALA A 498 -5.97 23.87 2.24
C ALA A 498 -6.39 24.13 0.81
N ALA A 499 -7.05 25.27 0.60
CA ALA A 499 -7.31 25.80 -0.73
C ALA A 499 -6.58 27.11 -0.95
N TYR A 500 -6.09 27.31 -2.17
CA TYR A 500 -5.40 28.50 -2.62
C TYR A 500 -6.12 29.02 -3.87
N ARG A 501 -6.32 30.34 -3.97
CA ARG A 501 -6.99 30.91 -5.14
C ARG A 501 -6.11 30.77 -6.38
N LEU A 502 -6.66 30.19 -7.44
CA LEU A 502 -5.97 29.96 -8.70
C LEU A 502 -5.55 31.29 -9.38
N SER A 503 -6.27 32.39 -9.10
CA SER A 503 -5.96 33.72 -9.61
C SER A 503 -4.64 34.31 -9.09
N ASP A 504 -4.28 34.08 -7.82
CA ASP A 504 -3.18 34.80 -7.15
C ASP A 504 -2.35 33.97 -6.16
N GLY A 505 -2.66 32.68 -6.01
CA GLY A 505 -1.95 31.76 -5.12
C GLY A 505 -2.20 31.99 -3.63
N LYS A 506 -3.05 32.94 -3.23
CA LYS A 506 -3.30 33.22 -1.81
C LYS A 506 -4.18 32.14 -1.19
N GLN A 507 -3.82 31.71 0.01
CA GLN A 507 -4.61 30.76 0.81
C GLN A 507 -6.03 31.32 1.03
N ALA A 508 -7.04 30.60 0.58
CA ALA A 508 -8.45 30.89 0.82
C ALA A 508 -8.88 30.36 2.19
N TRP A 509 -8.50 29.13 2.51
CA TRP A 509 -8.74 28.48 3.79
C TRP A 509 -7.73 27.35 4.03
N LYS A 510 -7.58 26.94 5.30
CA LYS A 510 -6.76 25.80 5.73
C LYS A 510 -7.41 25.17 6.96
N THR A 511 -7.50 23.85 6.98
CA THR A 511 -8.07 23.06 8.07
C THR A 511 -7.10 21.95 8.44
N THR A 512 -6.85 21.79 9.74
CA THR A 512 -6.01 20.72 10.29
C THR A 512 -6.68 19.36 10.09
N ARG A 513 -5.88 18.31 9.90
CA ARG A 513 -6.33 16.92 9.81
C ARG A 513 -5.55 16.07 10.82
N GLU A 514 -6.14 14.98 11.31
CA GLU A 514 -5.48 14.00 12.19
C GLU A 514 -5.25 12.60 11.56
N PRO A 515 -4.68 12.48 10.34
CA PRO A 515 -4.36 11.18 9.74
C PRO A 515 -2.89 10.78 10.01
N ILE A 516 -2.57 9.50 9.74
CA ILE A 516 -1.18 9.07 9.46
C ILE A 516 -0.58 9.90 8.32
N PRO A 517 0.75 10.10 8.30
CA PRO A 517 1.47 10.34 7.06
C PRO A 517 0.99 9.39 5.96
N SER A 518 0.50 9.95 4.86
CA SER A 518 -0.07 9.18 3.78
C SER A 518 -0.07 9.96 2.46
N TRP A 519 -0.44 9.26 1.39
CA TRP A 519 -0.51 9.79 0.05
C TRP A 519 -1.92 9.65 -0.47
N GLY A 520 -2.64 10.77 -0.49
CA GLY A 520 -4.04 10.85 -0.90
C GLY A 520 -4.27 12.11 -1.72
N THR A 521 -4.24 11.97 -3.05
CA THR A 521 -4.75 13.03 -3.93
C THR A 521 -6.26 13.16 -3.72
N PRO A 522 -6.78 14.34 -3.32
CA PRO A 522 -8.20 14.49 -3.04
C PRO A 522 -9.04 14.39 -4.31
N THR A 523 -10.23 13.81 -4.22
CA THR A 523 -11.27 13.88 -5.26
C THR A 523 -12.35 14.84 -4.82
N VAL A 524 -12.82 15.70 -5.72
CA VAL A 524 -13.95 16.59 -5.45
C VAL A 524 -15.25 15.91 -5.89
N TYR A 525 -16.15 15.71 -4.93
CA TYR A 525 -17.51 15.28 -5.17
C TYR A 525 -18.44 16.48 -4.97
N VAL A 526 -19.14 16.87 -6.03
CA VAL A 526 -20.18 17.90 -5.96
C VAL A 526 -21.46 17.17 -5.61
N GLY A 527 -21.96 17.37 -4.39
CA GLY A 527 -23.25 16.80 -3.97
C GLY A 527 -24.41 17.35 -4.81
N GLU A 528 -25.49 16.57 -4.89
CA GLU A 528 -26.77 16.98 -5.50
C GLU A 528 -27.52 18.02 -4.66
#